data_AF-A0A355IML1-F1
#
_entry.id   AF-A0A355IML1-F1
#
_cell.length_a   1.000
_cell.length_b   1.000
_cell.length_c   1.000
_cell.angle_alpha   90.00
_cell.angle_beta   90.00
_cell.angle_gamma   90.00
#
_symmetry.space_group_name_H-M   'P 1'
#
loop_
_entity.id
_entity.type
_entity.pdbx_description
1 polymer ?
#
loop_
_entity_poly.entity_id
_entity_poly.type
_entity_poly.pdbx_seq_one_letter_code
_entity_poly.pdbx_strand_id
1 'polypeptide(L)' 'MRIERINDNKKRFLDLLLLADEQEDMIDRYLPDGDLFVLYDDAVKSVCVVLPISDDTCELKNIA' A
#
# COMPACT_ATOMS: atom_id res chain seq x y z
N MET A 1 14.36 4.76 -10.50
CA MET A 1 13.61 3.76 -9.71
C MET A 1 14.10 3.63 -8.27
N ARG A 2 13.21 3.86 -7.30
CA ARG A 2 13.44 3.73 -5.85
C ARG A 2 12.16 3.24 -5.17
N ILE A 3 12.27 2.28 -4.25
CA ILE A 3 11.14 1.84 -3.42
C ILE A 3 11.32 2.43 -2.02
N GLU A 4 10.27 3.05 -1.47
CA GLU A 4 10.27 3.59 -0.11
C GLU A 4 9.09 3.03 0.69
N ARG A 5 9.35 2.67 1.96
CA ARG A 5 8.30 2.33 2.94
C ARG A 5 7.74 3.62 3.54
N ILE A 6 6.42 3.74 3.58
CA ILE A 6 5.72 4.90 4.11
C ILE A 6 5.10 4.54 5.47
N ASN A 7 5.59 5.18 6.52
CA ASN A 7 5.13 4.90 7.89
C ASN A 7 3.91 5.74 8.28
N ASP A 8 3.81 6.98 7.79
CA ASP A 8 2.80 7.95 8.20
C ASP A 8 2.07 8.55 7.00
N ASN A 9 0.84 9.06 7.25
CA ASN A 9 0.00 9.69 6.24
C ASN A 9 -0.15 8.84 4.96
N LYS A 10 -0.31 7.51 5.14
CA LYS A 10 -0.40 6.51 4.07
C LYS A 10 -1.53 6.83 3.07
N LYS A 11 -2.64 7.40 3.55
CA LYS A 11 -3.80 7.82 2.72
C LYS A 11 -3.49 8.91 1.68
N ARG A 12 -2.32 9.55 1.70
CA ARG A 12 -1.93 10.50 0.62
C ARG A 12 -1.80 9.83 -0.76
N PHE A 13 -1.79 8.50 -0.81
CA PHE A 13 -1.77 7.71 -2.04
C PHE A 13 -3.11 7.02 -2.34
N LEU A 14 -4.21 7.48 -1.74
CA LEU A 14 -5.53 6.87 -1.87
C LEU A 14 -5.96 6.70 -3.34
N ASP A 15 -5.69 7.68 -4.19
CA ASP A 15 -6.02 7.62 -5.62
C ASP A 15 -5.44 6.38 -6.32
N LEU A 16 -4.24 5.93 -5.92
CA LEU A 16 -3.63 4.71 -6.45
C LEU A 16 -4.19 3.46 -5.77
N LEU A 17 -4.37 3.48 -4.45
CA LEU A 17 -4.96 2.36 -3.71
C LEU A 17 -6.35 1.99 -4.25
N LEU A 18 -7.15 3.00 -4.63
CA LEU A 18 -8.47 2.84 -5.22
C LEU A 18 -8.48 2.16 -6.60
N LEU A 19 -7.34 2.10 -7.31
CA LEU A 19 -7.25 1.39 -8.58
C LEU A 19 -7.29 -0.14 -8.39
N ALA A 20 -6.82 -0.64 -7.24
CA ALA A 20 -6.81 -2.06 -6.91
C ALA A 20 -7.97 -2.48 -5.99
N ASP A 21 -8.49 -1.54 -5.19
CA ASP A 21 -9.59 -1.76 -4.25
C ASP A 21 -10.50 -0.53 -4.23
N GLU A 22 -11.62 -0.60 -4.94
CA GLU A 22 -12.53 0.54 -5.15
C GLU A 22 -13.25 1.01 -3.86
N GLN A 23 -13.21 0.22 -2.79
CA GLN A 23 -13.89 0.49 -1.53
C GLN A 23 -12.92 1.10 -0.50
N GLU A 24 -12.99 2.42 -0.30
CA GLU A 24 -12.13 3.11 0.69
C GLU A 24 -12.29 2.54 2.11
N ASP A 25 -13.49 2.13 2.51
CA ASP A 25 -13.73 1.52 3.83
C ASP A 25 -13.07 0.15 4.00
N MET A 26 -12.77 -0.55 2.90
CA MET A 26 -11.95 -1.77 2.91
C MET A 26 -10.47 -1.45 3.04
N ILE A 27 -9.98 -0.43 2.32
CA ILE A 27 -8.61 0.11 2.48
C ILE A 27 -8.35 0.51 3.93
N ASP A 28 -9.32 1.15 4.59
CA ASP A 28 -9.22 1.60 5.98
C ASP A 28 -9.00 0.47 6.98
N ARG A 29 -9.38 -0.76 6.64
CA ARG A 29 -9.20 -1.92 7.52
C ARG A 29 -7.79 -2.45 7.52
N TYR A 30 -7.05 -2.32 6.43
CA TYR A 30 -5.72 -2.93 6.29
C TYR A 30 -4.59 -1.92 6.17
N LEU A 31 -4.85 -0.68 5.74
CA LEU A 31 -3.80 0.33 5.55
C LEU A 31 -3.08 0.73 6.85
N PRO A 32 -3.74 0.84 8.02
CA PRO A 32 -3.05 1.14 9.28
C PRO A 32 -2.01 0.08 9.65
N ASP A 33 -2.41 -1.19 9.60
CA ASP A 33 -1.60 -2.34 10.03
C ASP A 33 -0.66 -2.86 8.94
N GLY A 34 -0.91 -2.48 7.68
CA GLY A 34 -0.12 -2.90 6.52
C GLY A 34 1.09 -2.01 6.24
N ASP A 35 2.13 -2.61 5.69
CA ASP A 35 3.30 -1.90 5.18
C ASP A 35 3.05 -1.38 3.78
N LEU A 36 2.92 -0.05 3.66
CA LEU A 36 2.79 0.63 2.38
C LEU A 36 4.17 0.89 1.77
N PHE A 37 4.40 0.38 0.57
CA PHE A 37 5.57 0.66 -0.25
C PHE A 37 5.17 1.45 -1.49
N VAL A 38 6.02 2.40 -1.89
CA VAL A 38 5.79 3.25 -3.06
C VAL A 38 7.00 3.17 -3.98
N LEU A 39 6.75 2.92 -5.27
CA LEU A 39 7.76 2.98 -6.31
C LEU A 39 7.81 4.38 -6.91
N TYR A 40 9.00 4.97 -6.87
CA TYR A 40 9.32 6.23 -7.51
C TYR A 40 10.20 6.00 -8.74
N ASP A 41 9.79 6.57 -9.87
CA ASP A 41 10.61 6.71 -11.08
C ASP A 41 10.31 8.07 -11.72
N ASP A 42 11.09 9.08 -11.34
CA ASP A 42 10.83 10.53 -11.44
C ASP A 42 9.57 11.00 -10.67
N ALA A 43 8.45 10.33 -10.87
CA ALA A 43 7.20 10.50 -10.15
C ALA A 43 6.77 9.17 -9.50
N VAL A 44 5.68 9.20 -8.72
CA VAL A 44 5.05 7.97 -8.21
C VAL A 44 4.59 7.12 -9.40
N LYS A 45 4.96 5.84 -9.40
CA LYS A 45 4.58 4.87 -10.44
C LYS A 45 3.61 3.82 -9.96
N SER A 46 3.79 3.35 -8.73
CA SER A 46 2.92 2.32 -8.16
C SER A 46 3.01 2.33 -6.64
N VAL A 47 2.03 1.68 -6.01
CA VAL A 47 1.95 1.41 -4.58
C VAL A 47 1.66 -0.05 -4.33
N CYS A 48 2.06 -0.55 -3.17
CA CYS A 48 1.54 -1.80 -2.66
C CYS A 48 1.45 -1.82 -1.14
N VAL A 49 0.50 -2.59 -0.62
CA VAL A 49 0.31 -2.80 0.82
C VAL A 49 0.52 -4.27 1.15
N VAL A 50 1.45 -4.55 2.05
CA VAL A 50 1.78 -5.90 2.51
C VAL A 50 1.34 -6.05 3.96
N LEU A 51 0.58 -7.11 4.27
CA LEU A 51 0.20 -7.44 5.64
C LEU A 51 0.94 -8.69 6.13
N PRO A 52 1.49 -8.69 7.35
CA PRO A 52 1.97 -9.91 7.97
C PRO A 52 0.77 -10.79 8.37
N ILE A 53 0.81 -12.07 8.02
CA ILE A 53 -0.20 -13.08 8.41
C ILE A 53 0.37 -14.02 9.49
N SER A 54 1.64 -14.38 9.36
CA SER A 54 2.44 -15.16 10.32
C SER A 54 3.91 -14.80 10.19
N ASP A 55 4.78 -15.44 10.98
CA ASP A 55 6.24 -15.21 10.95
C ASP A 55 6.89 -15.52 9.58
N ASP A 56 6.25 -16.37 8.77
CA ASP A 56 6.75 -16.84 7.47
C ASP A 56 5.83 -16.49 6.30
N THR A 57 4.66 -15.91 6.55
CA THR A 57 3.67 -15.60 5.53
C THR A 57 3.25 -14.14 5.60
N CYS A 58 3.28 -13.48 4.45
CA CYS A 58 2.68 -12.17 4.25
C CYS A 58 1.69 -12.21 3.08
N GLU A 59 0.75 -11.28 3.09
CA GLU A 59 -0.25 -11.11 2.06
C GLU A 59 -0.06 -9.76 1.37
N LEU A 60 -0.05 -9.76 0.04
CA LEU A 60 -0.14 -8.54 -0.76
C LEU A 60 -1.61 -8.13 -0.86
N LYS A 61 -2.07 -7.23 0.02
CA LYS A 61 -3.47 -6.79 0.06
C LYS A 61 -3.86 -5.86 -1.07
N ASN A 62 -2.93 -5.03 -1.52
CA ASN A 62 -3.18 -4.02 -2.56
C ASN A 62 -1.92 -3.86 -3.42
N ILE A 63 -2.08 -3.75 -4.74
CA ILE A 63 -1.02 -3.40 -5.69
C ILE A 63 -1.62 -2.66 -6.90
N ALA A 64 -1.17 -1.43 -7.12
CA ALA A 64 -1.68 -0.53 -8.16
C ALA A 64 -0.55 0.31 -8.76
#